data_AF-A0A9E1VT07-F1
#
_entry.id   AF-A0A9E1VT07-F1
#
_cell.length_a   1.000
_cell.length_b   1.000
_cell.length_c   1.000
_cell.angle_alpha   90.00
_cell.angle_beta   90.00
_cell.angle_gamma   90.00
#
_symmetry.space_group_name_H-M   'P 1'
#
loop_
_entity.id
_entity.type
_entity.pdbx_description
1 polymer ?
#
loop_
_entity_poly.entity_id
_entity_poly.type
_entity_poly.pdbx_seq_one_letter_code
_entity_poly.pdbx_strand_id
1 'polypeptide(L)'
;MSKIISEDTLTRKIGQKILVGFCGTSLSDPWVQEVYQQAEQGLIGGVILFGRNIESPAQLKELANGFRKLETVLPLFVSVDQEGGKVQRLYPRSGFMDRDDQGAGAFVSFKSPKAVESDCKSFDEAKKYYSSFAQYVANFGFNLNFSPVVDLDPLSGPMCPIIGEIER
;
A
#
# COMPACT_ATOMS: atom_id res chain seq x y z
N MET A 1 -10.15 -21.17 34.62
CA MET A 1 -10.37 -21.88 33.35
C MET A 1 -9.63 -21.13 32.24
N SER A 2 -8.36 -21.44 31.99
CA SER A 2 -7.70 -20.97 30.77
C SER A 2 -8.22 -21.83 29.62
N LYS A 3 -8.85 -21.21 28.63
CA LYS A 3 -9.14 -21.90 27.37
C LYS A 3 -7.77 -22.24 26.77
N ILE A 4 -7.43 -23.52 26.74
CA ILE A 4 -6.36 -24.05 25.90
C ILE A 4 -6.78 -23.72 24.47
N ILE A 5 -6.19 -22.66 23.92
CA ILE A 5 -6.32 -22.33 22.51
C ILE A 5 -5.59 -23.47 21.79
N SER A 6 -6.28 -24.23 20.91
CA SER A 6 -5.60 -25.27 20.14
C SER A 6 -4.40 -24.65 19.39
N GLU A 7 -3.29 -25.37 19.24
CA GLU A 7 -2.10 -24.84 18.58
C GLU A 7 -2.43 -24.23 17.20
N ASP A 8 -3.32 -24.86 16.44
CA ASP A 8 -3.85 -24.33 15.16
C ASP A 8 -4.55 -22.96 15.31
N THR A 9 -5.30 -22.75 16.40
CA THR A 9 -5.96 -21.46 16.67
C THR A 9 -4.95 -20.40 17.14
N LEU A 10 -3.92 -20.76 17.90
CA LEU A 10 -2.89 -19.82 18.35
C LEU A 10 -2.00 -19.40 17.16
N THR A 11 -1.58 -20.36 16.34
CA THR A 11 -0.81 -20.11 15.12
C THR A 11 -1.53 -19.14 14.21
N ARG A 12 -2.82 -19.34 13.94
CA ARG A 12 -3.60 -18.39 13.11
C ARG A 12 -3.70 -17.01 13.76
N LYS A 13 -3.90 -16.92 15.09
CA LYS A 13 -3.90 -15.63 15.80
C LYS A 13 -2.56 -14.90 15.72
N ILE A 14 -1.45 -15.64 15.73
CA ILE A 14 -0.12 -15.09 15.51
C ILE A 14 0.02 -14.64 14.05
N GLY A 15 -0.45 -15.46 13.10
CA GLY A 15 -0.44 -15.12 11.67
C GLY A 15 -1.09 -13.77 11.38
N GLN A 16 -2.22 -13.47 12.03
CA GLN A 16 -2.90 -12.17 11.93
C GLN A 16 -2.08 -10.95 12.40
N LYS A 17 -0.89 -11.15 12.97
CA LYS A 17 0.05 -10.08 13.39
C LYS A 17 1.23 -9.92 12.43
N ILE A 18 1.28 -10.73 11.36
CA ILE A 18 2.40 -10.79 10.44
C ILE A 18 1.97 -10.22 9.09
N LEU A 19 2.75 -9.25 8.61
CA LEU A 19 2.67 -8.67 7.27
C LEU A 19 3.94 -9.07 6.51
N VAL A 20 3.82 -9.65 5.32
CA VAL A 20 4.98 -10.13 4.55
C VAL A 20 5.15 -9.41 3.22
N GLY A 21 6.39 -9.13 2.85
CA GLY A 21 6.76 -8.75 1.49
C GLY A 21 7.21 -9.98 0.69
N PHE A 22 7.06 -9.94 -0.63
CA PHE A 22 7.40 -11.08 -1.49
C PHE A 22 8.01 -10.64 -2.83
N CYS A 23 8.54 -11.59 -3.60
CA CYS A 23 9.06 -11.38 -4.95
C CYS A 23 8.11 -11.99 -5.97
N GLY A 24 7.96 -11.35 -7.13
CA GLY A 24 7.05 -11.79 -8.19
C GLY A 24 5.95 -10.77 -8.47
N THR A 25 5.42 -10.86 -9.68
CA THR A 25 4.47 -9.92 -10.29
C THR A 25 3.20 -10.64 -10.75
N SER A 26 3.21 -11.97 -10.85
CA SER A 26 2.02 -12.77 -11.19
C SER A 26 1.61 -13.71 -10.07
N LEU A 27 0.32 -14.00 -9.95
CA LEU A 27 -0.16 -15.06 -9.08
C LEU A 27 0.47 -16.41 -9.42
N SER A 28 0.86 -16.65 -10.67
CA SER A 28 1.53 -17.89 -11.08
C SER A 28 2.99 -18.01 -10.65
N ASP A 29 3.61 -16.94 -10.13
CA ASP A 29 5.02 -16.98 -9.76
C ASP A 29 5.24 -17.86 -8.52
N PRO A 30 6.30 -18.70 -8.47
CA PRO A 30 6.49 -19.66 -7.37
C PRO A 30 6.51 -19.02 -5.98
N TRP A 31 7.19 -17.88 -5.83
CA TRP A 31 7.26 -17.14 -4.57
C TRP A 31 5.92 -16.49 -4.19
N VAL A 32 5.10 -16.14 -5.17
CA VAL A 32 3.76 -15.58 -4.94
C VAL A 32 2.82 -16.69 -4.48
N GLN A 33 2.89 -17.87 -5.11
CA GLN A 33 2.11 -19.05 -4.72
C GLN A 33 2.37 -19.48 -3.27
N GLU A 34 3.63 -19.49 -2.83
CA GLU A 34 3.99 -19.81 -1.45
C GLU A 34 3.31 -18.84 -0.45
N VAL A 35 3.40 -17.54 -0.71
CA VAL A 35 2.78 -16.51 0.15
C VAL A 35 1.26 -16.56 0.07
N TYR A 36 0.70 -16.88 -1.10
CA TYR A 36 -0.73 -17.07 -1.30
C TYR A 36 -1.27 -18.24 -0.46
N GLN A 37 -0.57 -19.37 -0.43
CA GLN A 37 -0.92 -20.52 0.41
C GLN A 37 -0.83 -20.18 1.90
N GLN A 38 0.22 -19.46 2.33
CA GLN A 38 0.34 -19.01 3.72
C GLN A 38 -0.81 -18.07 4.12
N ALA A 39 -1.25 -17.18 3.22
CA ALA A 39 -2.42 -16.32 3.44
C ALA A 39 -3.71 -17.15 3.57
N GLU A 40 -3.94 -18.09 2.64
CA GLU A 40 -5.12 -18.95 2.62
C GLU A 40 -5.23 -19.80 3.91
N GLN A 41 -4.10 -20.28 4.43
CA GLN A 41 -4.03 -21.03 5.68
C GLN A 41 -4.13 -20.16 6.94
N GLY A 42 -4.18 -18.83 6.79
CA GLY A 42 -4.23 -17.87 7.89
C GLY A 42 -2.92 -17.75 8.68
N LEU A 43 -1.80 -18.15 8.09
CA LEU A 43 -0.45 -18.05 8.68
C LEU A 43 0.12 -16.63 8.58
N ILE A 44 -0.49 -15.77 7.77
CA ILE A 44 -0.20 -14.34 7.68
C ILE A 44 -1.51 -13.53 7.68
N GLY A 45 -1.43 -12.28 8.16
CA GLY A 45 -2.54 -11.34 8.22
C GLY A 45 -2.53 -10.36 7.06
N GLY A 46 -1.43 -10.27 6.32
CA GLY A 46 -1.37 -9.46 5.12
C GLY A 46 -0.08 -9.53 4.35
N VAL A 47 -0.10 -8.85 3.21
CA VAL A 47 1.02 -8.69 2.30
C VAL A 47 1.29 -7.21 2.03
N ILE A 48 2.56 -6.84 1.87
CA ILE A 48 2.98 -5.52 1.42
C ILE A 48 3.65 -5.60 0.05
N LEU A 49 3.14 -4.84 -0.90
CA LEU A 49 3.68 -4.78 -2.27
C LEU A 49 4.68 -3.64 -2.39
N PHE A 50 5.80 -3.93 -3.06
CA PHE A 50 6.88 -3.00 -3.39
C PHE A 50 7.00 -2.83 -4.91
N GLY A 51 7.95 -2.00 -5.36
CA GLY A 51 8.19 -1.79 -6.80
C GLY A 51 8.51 -3.08 -7.56
N ARG A 52 9.11 -4.09 -6.91
CA ARG A 52 9.37 -5.42 -7.49
C ARG A 52 8.12 -6.26 -7.77
N ASN A 53 6.95 -5.80 -7.34
CA ASN A 53 5.67 -6.48 -7.55
C ASN A 53 4.80 -5.75 -8.61
N ILE A 54 5.32 -4.67 -9.20
CA ILE A 54 4.55 -3.73 -10.04
C ILE A 54 5.25 -3.55 -11.38
N GLU A 55 4.62 -4.06 -12.43
CA GLU A 55 5.03 -3.89 -13.82
C GLU A 55 4.10 -2.93 -14.57
N SER A 56 2.79 -3.09 -14.36
CA SER A 56 1.76 -2.26 -14.98
C SER A 56 0.51 -2.15 -14.10
N PRO A 57 -0.39 -1.18 -14.35
CA PRO A 57 -1.59 -1.01 -13.53
C PRO A 57 -2.55 -2.20 -13.64
N ALA A 58 -2.64 -2.82 -14.82
CA ALA A 58 -3.49 -3.99 -15.04
C ALA A 58 -2.95 -5.23 -14.30
N GLN A 59 -1.66 -5.51 -14.44
CA GLN A 59 -0.98 -6.61 -13.74
C GLN A 59 -1.09 -6.43 -12.21
N LEU A 60 -0.83 -5.22 -11.70
CA LEU A 60 -0.94 -4.95 -10.26
C LEU A 60 -2.34 -5.22 -9.75
N LYS A 61 -3.36 -4.75 -10.48
CA LYS A 61 -4.76 -4.93 -10.11
C LYS A 61 -5.12 -6.42 -10.08
N GLU A 62 -4.60 -7.23 -10.99
CA GLU A 62 -4.79 -8.68 -10.96
C GLU A 62 -4.15 -9.31 -9.72
N LEU A 63 -2.87 -9.04 -9.49
CA LEU A 63 -2.11 -9.57 -8.36
C LEU A 63 -2.76 -9.22 -7.01
N ALA A 64 -3.02 -7.92 -6.77
CA ALA A 64 -3.61 -7.44 -5.54
C ALA A 64 -5.04 -7.98 -5.32
N ASN A 65 -5.84 -8.08 -6.38
CA ASN A 65 -7.18 -8.67 -6.25
C ASN A 65 -7.15 -10.18 -6.03
N GLY A 66 -6.14 -10.91 -6.49
CA GLY A 66 -5.94 -12.31 -6.15
C GLY A 66 -5.86 -12.49 -4.64
N PHE A 67 -4.95 -11.75 -3.99
CA PHE A 67 -4.83 -11.77 -2.53
C PHE A 67 -6.08 -11.27 -1.81
N ARG A 68 -6.69 -10.18 -2.28
CA ARG A 68 -7.89 -9.60 -1.64
C ARG A 68 -9.10 -10.52 -1.65
N LYS A 69 -9.22 -11.39 -2.67
CA LYS A 69 -10.35 -12.32 -2.85
C LYS A 69 -10.22 -13.63 -2.07
N LEU A 70 -9.11 -13.84 -1.37
CA LEU A 70 -8.94 -15.02 -0.52
C LEU A 70 -10.02 -15.07 0.58
N GLU A 71 -10.79 -16.15 0.59
CA GLU A 71 -11.80 -16.41 1.61
C GLU A 71 -11.12 -16.94 2.88
N THR A 72 -10.70 -16.01 3.73
CA THR A 72 -10.06 -16.29 5.02
C THR A 72 -10.96 -15.87 6.16
N VAL A 73 -10.67 -16.31 7.39
CA VAL A 73 -11.49 -15.99 8.57
C VAL A 73 -11.58 -14.48 8.83
N LEU A 74 -10.51 -13.74 8.52
CA LEU A 74 -10.45 -12.28 8.57
C LEU A 74 -9.90 -11.76 7.25
N PRO A 75 -10.40 -10.63 6.71
CA PRO A 75 -9.90 -10.08 5.47
C PRO A 75 -8.39 -9.81 5.51
N LEU A 76 -7.68 -10.26 4.48
CA LEU A 76 -6.24 -10.05 4.35
C LEU A 76 -5.92 -8.58 4.11
N PHE A 77 -4.93 -8.02 4.80
CA PHE A 77 -4.37 -6.72 4.41
C PHE A 77 -3.56 -6.87 3.12
N VAL A 78 -3.92 -6.10 2.10
CA VAL A 78 -3.15 -5.93 0.87
C VAL A 78 -2.67 -4.49 0.88
N SER A 79 -1.41 -4.29 1.26
CA SER A 79 -0.88 -2.99 1.61
C SER A 79 0.18 -2.47 0.65
N VAL A 80 0.37 -1.16 0.68
CA VAL A 80 1.40 -0.45 -0.06
C VAL A 80 1.96 0.69 0.77
N ASP A 81 3.16 1.13 0.42
CA ASP A 81 3.76 2.36 0.91
C ASP A 81 3.72 3.41 -0.21
N GLN A 82 2.57 4.07 -0.32
CA GLN A 82 2.27 5.08 -1.32
C GLN A 82 2.04 6.42 -0.59
N GLU A 83 3.12 7.16 -0.32
CA GLU A 83 3.08 8.47 0.32
C GLU A 83 2.92 9.60 -0.70
N GLY A 84 3.65 9.48 -1.82
CA GLY A 84 3.78 10.51 -2.84
C GLY A 84 5.21 11.07 -2.90
N GLY A 85 5.50 11.93 -3.86
CA GLY A 85 6.84 12.47 -4.04
C GLY A 85 7.89 11.39 -4.32
N LYS A 86 8.94 11.33 -3.48
CA LYS A 86 10.04 10.36 -3.65
C LYS A 86 9.67 8.96 -3.17
N VAL A 87 8.75 8.83 -2.21
CA VAL A 87 8.30 7.55 -1.65
C VAL A 87 6.95 7.19 -2.22
N GLN A 88 6.99 6.51 -3.36
CA GLN A 88 5.80 5.97 -3.99
C GLN A 88 6.13 4.68 -4.74
N ARG A 89 5.11 3.95 -5.14
CA ARG A 89 5.22 2.70 -5.91
C ARG A 89 4.46 2.81 -7.24
N LEU A 90 3.37 3.57 -7.27
CA LEU A 90 2.52 3.79 -8.45
C LEU A 90 3.10 4.92 -9.33
N TYR A 91 4.30 4.73 -9.86
CA TYR A 91 4.98 5.77 -10.65
C TYR A 91 4.34 5.96 -12.04
N PRO A 92 4.24 7.21 -12.54
CA PRO A 92 3.92 7.53 -13.94
C PRO A 92 4.61 6.66 -14.99
N ARG A 93 5.92 6.45 -14.85
CA ARG A 93 6.72 5.64 -15.78
C ARG A 93 6.29 4.18 -15.89
N SER A 94 5.54 3.68 -14.92
CA SER A 94 4.97 2.32 -14.88
C SER A 94 3.53 2.30 -15.41
N GLY A 95 3.05 3.38 -16.04
CA GLY A 95 1.75 3.45 -16.70
C GLY A 95 0.59 3.92 -15.81
N PHE A 96 0.86 4.41 -14.59
CA PHE A 96 -0.16 4.96 -13.70
C PHE A 96 -0.57 6.36 -14.16
N MET A 97 -1.78 6.46 -14.70
CA MET A 97 -2.36 7.66 -15.30
C MET A 97 -3.65 8.06 -14.58
N ASP A 98 -3.90 9.36 -14.54
CA ASP A 98 -5.20 9.95 -14.24
C ASP A 98 -5.94 9.99 -15.57
N ARG A 99 -6.97 9.16 -15.75
CA ARG A 99 -7.74 9.12 -17.00
C ARG A 99 -9.07 9.80 -16.76
N ASP A 100 -9.44 10.70 -17.66
CA ASP A 100 -10.80 11.19 -17.74
C ASP A 100 -11.73 10.18 -18.44
N ASP A 101 -13.03 10.44 -18.39
CA ASP A 101 -14.08 9.61 -19.00
C ASP A 101 -13.94 9.49 -20.53
N GLN A 102 -13.10 10.31 -21.16
CA GLN A 102 -12.85 10.34 -22.62
C GLN A 102 -11.57 9.60 -23.01
N GLY A 103 -10.86 9.01 -22.04
CA GLY A 103 -9.65 8.22 -22.27
C GLY A 103 -8.40 9.05 -22.51
N ALA A 104 -8.49 10.38 -22.45
CA ALA A 104 -7.31 11.24 -22.33
C ALA A 104 -6.81 11.13 -20.89
N GLY A 105 -5.49 11.02 -20.72
CA GLY A 105 -4.93 10.89 -19.39
C GLY A 105 -3.64 11.65 -19.20
N ALA A 106 -3.53 12.32 -18.06
CA ALA A 106 -2.27 12.84 -17.56
C ALA A 106 -1.61 11.78 -16.68
N PHE A 107 -0.29 11.85 -16.53
CA PHE A 107 0.36 11.04 -15.51
C PHE A 107 -0.10 11.49 -14.12
N VAL A 108 -0.39 10.54 -13.23
CA VAL A 108 -0.73 10.90 -11.84
C VAL A 108 0.52 11.41 -11.15
N SER A 109 0.48 12.67 -10.72
CA SER A 109 1.50 13.21 -9.84
C SER A 109 1.00 13.17 -8.40
N PHE A 110 1.54 12.24 -7.61
CA PHE A 110 1.31 12.22 -6.18
C PHE A 110 2.27 13.21 -5.51
N LYS A 111 1.71 14.25 -4.89
CA LYS A 111 2.46 15.27 -4.14
C LYS A 111 3.17 14.60 -2.97
N SER A 112 4.38 15.05 -2.66
CA SER A 112 5.03 14.70 -1.39
C SER A 112 4.22 15.28 -0.23
N PRO A 113 4.26 14.68 0.98
CA PRO A 113 3.60 15.28 2.14
C PRO A 113 4.02 16.75 2.38
N LYS A 114 5.30 17.09 2.19
CA LYS A 114 5.78 18.49 2.24
C LYS A 114 5.09 19.39 1.20
N ALA A 115 4.87 18.89 -0.02
CA ALA A 115 4.13 19.63 -1.04
C ALA A 115 2.63 19.76 -0.72
N VAL A 116 2.04 18.76 -0.05
CA VAL A 116 0.66 18.87 0.44
C VAL A 116 0.57 19.95 1.51
N GLU A 117 1.51 19.99 2.46
CA GLU A 117 1.61 21.05 3.48
C GLU A 117 1.79 22.44 2.84
N SER A 118 2.64 22.56 1.82
CA SER A 118 2.85 23.84 1.14
C SER A 118 1.65 24.30 0.33
N ASP A 119 0.90 23.39 -0.28
CA ASP A 119 -0.15 23.72 -1.24
C ASP A 119 -1.54 23.82 -0.60
N CYS A 120 -1.83 22.98 0.39
CA CYS A 120 -3.11 22.96 1.09
C CYS A 120 -3.07 23.92 2.27
N LYS A 121 -3.88 24.98 2.23
CA LYS A 121 -3.92 26.02 3.27
C LYS A 121 -4.99 25.79 4.33
N SER A 122 -5.71 24.68 4.22
CA SER A 122 -6.78 24.28 5.13
C SER A 122 -6.85 22.77 5.30
N PHE A 123 -7.43 22.34 6.42
CA PHE A 123 -7.74 20.92 6.66
C PHE A 123 -8.63 20.34 5.56
N ASP A 124 -9.61 21.10 5.07
CA ASP A 124 -10.55 20.62 4.04
C ASP A 124 -9.86 20.39 2.70
N GLU A 125 -8.90 21.24 2.31
CA GLU A 125 -8.09 21.01 1.11
C GLU A 125 -7.22 19.76 1.24
N ALA A 126 -6.55 19.58 2.38
CA ALA A 126 -5.73 18.39 2.64
C ALA A 126 -6.59 17.12 2.67
N LYS A 127 -7.75 17.16 3.34
CA LYS A 127 -8.70 16.05 3.39
C LYS A 127 -9.22 15.69 2.00
N LYS A 128 -9.57 16.68 1.18
CA LYS A 128 -10.00 16.46 -0.20
C LYS A 128 -8.90 15.78 -1.01
N TYR A 129 -7.66 16.27 -0.91
CA TYR A 129 -6.51 15.68 -1.58
C TYR A 129 -6.31 14.21 -1.18
N TYR A 130 -6.19 13.93 0.13
CA TYR A 130 -5.94 12.57 0.61
C TYR A 130 -7.12 11.61 0.37
N SER A 131 -8.36 12.12 0.32
CA SER A 131 -9.53 11.30 -0.05
C SER A 131 -9.44 10.83 -1.50
N SER A 132 -9.13 11.73 -2.44
CA SER A 132 -8.92 11.39 -3.86
C SER A 132 -7.70 10.47 -4.04
N PHE A 133 -6.62 10.74 -3.31
CA PHE A 133 -5.44 9.89 -3.26
C PHE A 133 -5.79 8.46 -2.82
N ALA A 134 -6.46 8.31 -1.69
CA ALA A 134 -6.83 7.01 -1.13
C ALA A 134 -7.75 6.23 -2.08
N GLN A 135 -8.72 6.91 -2.71
CA GLN A 135 -9.60 6.31 -3.70
C GLN A 135 -8.82 5.80 -4.92
N TYR A 136 -7.86 6.58 -5.41
CA TYR A 136 -7.02 6.16 -6.54
C TYR A 136 -6.21 4.90 -6.19
N VAL A 137 -5.57 4.87 -5.01
CA VAL A 137 -4.80 3.71 -4.54
C VAL A 137 -5.70 2.48 -4.35
N ALA A 138 -6.88 2.65 -3.77
CA ALA A 138 -7.84 1.58 -3.55
C ALA A 138 -8.34 0.94 -4.86
N ASN A 139 -8.39 1.68 -5.98
CA ASN A 139 -8.80 1.17 -7.28
C ASN A 139 -7.89 0.04 -7.82
N PHE A 140 -6.67 -0.09 -7.29
CA PHE A 140 -5.73 -1.17 -7.61
C PHE A 140 -5.85 -2.39 -6.69
N GLY A 141 -6.77 -2.38 -5.73
CA GLY A 141 -7.02 -3.52 -4.83
C GLY A 141 -6.32 -3.45 -3.48
N PHE A 142 -5.60 -2.36 -3.19
CA PHE A 142 -5.06 -2.11 -1.85
C PHE A 142 -6.18 -1.75 -0.87
N ASN A 143 -6.07 -2.24 0.37
CA ASN A 143 -6.99 -1.91 1.46
C ASN A 143 -6.26 -1.32 2.70
N LEU A 144 -4.94 -1.17 2.62
CA LEU A 144 -4.11 -0.50 3.61
C LEU A 144 -3.01 0.29 2.87
N ASN A 145 -2.78 1.53 3.28
CA ASN A 145 -1.68 2.34 2.77
C ASN A 145 -0.90 2.92 3.97
N PHE A 146 0.42 2.80 3.97
CA PHE A 146 1.29 3.35 5.01
C PHE A 146 1.58 4.83 4.76
N SER A 147 0.51 5.63 4.74
CA SER A 147 0.51 7.07 4.45
C SER A 147 -0.77 7.68 5.03
N PRO A 148 -0.79 8.96 5.45
CA PRO A 148 0.28 9.95 5.33
C PRO A 148 1.37 9.79 6.39
N VAL A 149 2.54 10.34 6.09
CA VAL A 149 3.57 10.64 7.09
C VAL A 149 3.11 11.86 7.88
N VAL A 150 3.20 11.76 9.20
CA VAL A 150 2.81 12.82 10.16
C VAL A 150 3.98 13.18 11.09
N ASP A 151 5.18 12.74 10.74
CA ASP A 151 6.40 13.13 11.42
C ASP A 151 6.67 14.62 11.18
N LEU A 152 7.23 15.30 12.18
CA LEU A 152 7.62 16.70 12.07
C LEU A 152 9.14 16.79 11.92
N ASP A 153 9.59 17.36 10.81
CA ASP A 153 11.00 17.70 10.61
C ASP A 153 11.41 18.88 11.53
N PRO A 154 12.66 18.97 12.00
CA PRO A 154 13.09 20.05 12.87
C PRO A 154 12.91 21.43 12.23
N LEU A 155 12.33 22.38 12.98
CA LEU A 155 12.14 23.77 12.54
C LEU A 155 13.46 24.55 12.38
N SER A 156 14.55 24.06 12.99
CA SER A 156 15.87 24.66 12.96
C SER A 156 16.94 23.58 13.03
N GLY A 157 18.07 23.80 12.34
CA GLY A 157 19.14 22.82 12.24
C GLY A 157 19.07 22.04 10.92
N PRO A 158 19.87 20.96 10.76
CA PRO A 158 19.84 20.13 9.57
C PRO A 158 18.51 19.37 9.48
N MET A 159 18.01 19.20 8.25
CA MET A 159 16.83 18.37 7.99
C MET A 159 17.11 16.91 8.36
N CYS A 160 16.07 16.18 8.76
CA CYS A 160 16.17 14.75 8.96
C CYS A 160 16.37 14.06 7.60
N PRO A 161 17.41 13.21 7.43
CA PRO A 161 17.72 12.61 6.13
C PRO A 161 16.66 11.61 5.65
N ILE A 162 15.84 11.05 6.56
CA ILE A 162 14.80 10.06 6.22
C ILE A 162 13.39 10.66 6.17
N ILE A 163 13.20 11.92 6.60
CA ILE A 163 11.91 12.63 6.55
C ILE A 163 12.08 13.89 5.70
N GLY A 164 12.70 14.94 6.26
CA GLY A 164 12.85 16.25 5.64
C GLY A 164 13.57 16.26 4.28
N GLU A 165 14.74 15.61 4.15
CA GLU A 165 15.53 15.63 2.90
C GLU A 165 14.82 14.93 1.73
N ILE A 166 13.92 13.99 2.04
CA ILE A 166 13.11 13.27 1.06
C ILE A 166 11.66 13.76 0.98
N GLU A 167 11.37 14.89 1.62
CA GLU A 167 10.11 15.63 1.56
C GLU A 167 8.89 14.85 2.07
N ARG A 168 9.12 13.90 2.97
CA ARG A 168 8.06 13.15 3.65
C ARG A 168 7.46 13.93 4.81
#